data_AF-A0A8X6W451-F1
#
_entry.id   AF-A0A8X6W451-F1
#
_cell.length_a   1.000
_cell.length_b   1.000
_cell.length_c   1.000
_cell.angle_alpha   90.00
_cell.angle_beta   90.00
_cell.angle_gamma   90.00
#
_symmetry.space_group_name_H-M   'P 1'
#
loop_
_entity.id
_entity.type
_entity.pdbx_description
1 polymer ?
#
loop_
_entity_poly.entity_id
_entity_poly.type
_entity_poly.pdbx_seq_one_letter_code
_entity_poly.pdbx_strand_id
1 'polypeptide(L)'
;MAWRVIGRLESGQTQRSVADAVGVARSVVARLWNRFQETGNVRRRPGAGRPRTTTSTDDRYIQLTARRNRTENATQLQRQLLLVTG
;
A
#
# COMPACT_ATOMS: atom_id res chain seq x y z
N MET A 1 20.62 -1.72 -5.05
CA MET A 1 20.73 -0.37 -5.63
C MET A 1 20.63 0.75 -4.59
N ALA A 2 19.53 0.83 -3.84
CA ALA A 2 19.27 1.99 -3.00
C ALA A 2 20.18 2.13 -1.75
N TRP A 3 20.67 1.02 -1.16
CA TRP A 3 21.72 1.08 -0.12
C TRP A 3 23.04 1.67 -0.62
N ARG A 4 23.40 1.43 -1.89
CA ARG A 4 24.61 2.01 -2.52
C ARG A 4 24.47 3.52 -2.70
N VAL A 5 23.26 4.00 -2.99
CA VAL A 5 22.96 5.44 -3.06
C VAL A 5 23.07 6.08 -1.68
N ILE A 6 22.49 5.45 -0.65
CA ILE A 6 22.52 5.94 0.73
C ILE A 6 23.95 6.00 1.27
N GLY A 7 24.74 4.93 1.14
CA GLY A 7 26.13 4.93 1.63
C GLY A 7 27.01 6.01 0.99
N ARG A 8 26.77 6.36 -0.29
CA ARG A 8 27.47 7.46 -0.97
C ARG A 8 27.01 8.84 -0.48
N LEU A 9 25.73 8.99 -0.14
CA LEU A 9 25.20 10.22 0.43
C LEU A 9 25.71 10.42 1.87
N GLU A 10 25.79 9.35 2.66
CA GLU A 10 26.37 9.36 4.01
C GLU A 10 27.87 9.68 3.98
N SER A 11 28.60 9.25 2.94
CA SER A 11 29.99 9.64 2.72
C SER A 11 30.18 11.07 2.19
N GLY A 12 29.14 11.91 2.22
CA GLY A 12 29.19 13.32 1.83
C GLY A 12 29.16 13.61 0.32
N GLN A 13 28.89 12.61 -0.54
CA GLN A 13 28.79 12.88 -1.98
C GLN A 13 27.52 13.68 -2.30
N THR A 14 27.60 14.55 -3.30
CA THR A 14 26.45 15.33 -3.74
C THR A 14 25.41 14.46 -4.43
N GLN A 15 24.13 14.77 -4.26
CA GLN A 15 23.03 14.03 -4.91
C GLN A 15 23.16 13.99 -6.44
N ARG A 16 23.76 15.03 -7.07
CA ARG A 16 24.02 15.08 -8.51
C ARG A 16 25.05 14.02 -8.92
N SER A 17 26.20 14.00 -8.27
CA SER A 17 27.24 12.98 -8.52
C SER A 17 26.72 11.56 -8.32
N VAL A 18 25.91 11.34 -7.29
CA VAL A 18 25.30 10.04 -7.03
C VAL A 18 24.27 9.67 -8.10
N ALA A 19 23.47 10.64 -8.57
CA ALA A 19 22.50 10.43 -9.64
C ALA A 19 23.17 10.06 -10.97
N ASP A 20 24.23 10.78 -11.36
CA ASP A 20 24.98 10.56 -12.60
C ASP A 20 25.66 9.19 -12.59
N ALA A 21 26.29 8.81 -11.48
CA ALA A 21 26.94 7.50 -11.32
C ALA A 21 25.96 6.31 -11.33
N VAL A 22 24.68 6.56 -11.08
CA VAL A 22 23.61 5.56 -10.99
C VAL A 22 22.71 5.60 -12.23
N GLY A 23 22.84 6.61 -13.09
CA GLY A 23 22.04 6.77 -14.30
C GLY A 23 20.56 7.06 -14.01
N VAL A 24 20.25 7.75 -12.91
CA VAL A 24 18.87 8.12 -12.55
C VAL A 24 18.74 9.63 -12.38
N ALA A 25 17.52 10.15 -12.48
CA ALA A 25 17.28 11.56 -12.20
C ALA A 25 17.61 11.91 -10.74
N ARG A 26 18.19 13.10 -10.50
CA ARG A 26 18.45 13.63 -9.15
C ARG A 26 17.22 13.60 -8.24
N SER A 27 16.01 13.80 -8.78
CA SER A 27 14.75 13.76 -8.03
C SER A 27 14.44 12.37 -7.45
N VAL A 28 14.93 11.29 -8.06
CA VAL A 28 14.82 9.92 -7.53
C VAL A 28 15.73 9.77 -6.31
N VAL A 29 16.97 10.27 -6.40
CA VAL A 29 17.94 10.27 -5.29
C VAL A 29 17.43 11.10 -4.12
N ALA A 30 16.91 12.31 -4.38
CA ALA A 30 16.35 13.18 -3.35
C ALA A 30 15.16 12.53 -2.63
N ARG A 31 14.20 11.96 -3.37
CA ARG A 31 13.06 11.24 -2.77
C ARG A 31 13.49 10.02 -1.96
N LEU A 32 14.49 9.28 -2.44
CA LEU A 32 15.04 8.14 -1.72
C LEU A 32 15.70 8.58 -0.40
N TRP A 33 16.49 9.66 -0.44
CA TRP A 33 17.16 10.21 0.73
C TRP A 33 16.17 10.68 1.79
N ASN A 34 15.17 11.49 1.40
CA ASN A 34 14.14 11.96 2.32
C ASN A 34 13.39 10.79 2.97
N ARG A 35 13.02 9.77 2.17
CA ARG A 35 12.36 8.56 2.71
C ARG A 35 13.25 7.83 3.71
N PHE A 36 14.54 7.72 3.42
CA PHE A 36 15.48 7.05 4.31
C PHE A 36 15.63 7.81 5.63
N GLN A 37 15.72 9.14 5.60
CA GLN A 37 15.76 9.99 6.79
C GLN A 37 14.47 9.84 7.64
N GLU A 38 13.30 9.74 6.99
CA GLU A 38 12.01 9.55 7.69
C GLU A 38 11.84 8.17 8.35
N THR A 39 12.34 7.10 7.71
CA THR A 39 11.95 5.72 8.06
C THR A 39 13.12 4.82 8.47
N GLY A 40 14.35 5.27 8.30
CA GLY A 40 15.56 4.44 8.44
C GLY A 40 15.61 3.26 7.46
N ASN A 41 14.69 3.21 6.48
CA ASN A 41 14.50 2.04 5.64
C ASN A 41 14.41 2.41 4.15
N VAL A 42 14.91 1.48 3.36
CA VAL A 42 15.06 1.57 1.92
C VAL A 42 14.00 0.72 1.23
N ARG A 43 13.40 -0.23 1.96
CA ARG A 43 12.35 -1.13 1.49
C ARG A 43 11.16 -0.34 0.94
N ARG A 44 10.50 -0.95 -0.05
CA ARG A 44 9.25 -0.43 -0.60
C ARG A 44 8.20 -0.41 0.52
N ARG A 45 7.55 0.75 0.72
CA ARG A 45 6.40 0.84 1.61
C ARG A 45 5.28 -0.07 1.07
N PRO A 46 4.58 -0.84 1.93
CA PRO A 46 3.36 -1.51 1.49
C PRO A 46 2.40 -0.44 0.94
N GLY A 47 1.71 -0.77 -0.15
CA GLY A 47 0.70 0.13 -0.69
C GLY A 47 -0.40 0.31 0.35
N ALA A 48 -0.79 1.57 0.60
CA ALA A 48 -2.02 1.86 1.33
C ALA A 48 -3.18 1.51 0.40
N GLY A 49 -3.65 0.26 0.46
CA GLY A 49 -4.89 -0.14 -0.19
C GLY A 49 -6.10 0.51 0.49
N ARG A 50 -7.28 0.35 -0.11
CA ARG A 50 -8.53 0.75 0.53
C ARG A 50 -8.74 -0.09 1.81
N PRO A 51 -9.03 0.55 2.97
CA PRO A 51 -9.41 -0.19 4.17
C PRO A 51 -10.61 -1.10 3.89
N ARG A 52 -10.65 -2.28 4.53
CA ARG A 52 -11.79 -3.18 4.39
C ARG A 52 -13.02 -2.55 5.02
N THR A 53 -14.14 -2.55 4.28
CA THR A 53 -15.44 -2.11 4.79
C THR A 53 -16.20 -3.27 5.44
N THR A 54 -16.06 -4.49 4.91
CA THR A 54 -16.70 -5.70 5.45
C THR A 54 -15.74 -6.48 6.34
N THR A 55 -16.28 -7.04 7.42
CA THR A 55 -15.58 -8.00 8.29
C THR A 55 -15.58 -9.39 7.66
N SER A 56 -14.74 -10.30 8.17
CA SER A 56 -14.72 -11.70 7.72
C SER A 56 -16.05 -12.41 7.94
N THR A 57 -16.79 -12.05 8.99
CA THR A 57 -18.13 -12.57 9.28
C THR A 57 -19.15 -12.08 8.26
N ASP A 58 -19.10 -10.78 7.93
CA ASP A 58 -19.97 -10.19 6.90
C ASP A 58 -19.76 -10.87 5.55
N ASP A 59 -18.49 -11.06 5.16
CA ASP A 59 -18.13 -11.73 3.91
C ASP A 59 -18.65 -13.16 3.87
N ARG A 60 -18.57 -13.90 4.98
CA ARG A 60 -19.11 -15.26 5.10
C ARG A 60 -20.62 -15.26 4.97
N TYR A 61 -21.32 -14.33 5.61
CA TYR A 61 -22.77 -14.17 5.49
C TYR A 61 -23.17 -13.86 4.05
N ILE A 62 -22.54 -12.86 3.43
CA ILE A 62 -22.75 -12.47 2.04
C ILE A 62 -22.60 -13.68 1.11
N GLN A 63 -21.52 -14.46 1.24
CA GLN A 63 -21.27 -15.62 0.39
C GLN A 63 -22.33 -16.72 0.55
N LEU A 64 -22.73 -17.03 1.79
CA LEU A 64 -23.72 -18.08 2.06
C LEU A 64 -25.10 -17.68 1.55
N THR A 65 -25.53 -16.46 1.87
CA THR A 65 -26.85 -15.96 1.51
C THR A 65 -26.97 -15.77 -0.01
N ALA A 66 -25.95 -15.22 -0.67
CA ALA A 66 -25.94 -15.09 -2.13
C ALA A 66 -25.96 -16.46 -2.85
N ARG A 67 -25.32 -17.49 -2.28
CA ARG A 67 -25.36 -18.85 -2.84
C ARG A 67 -26.74 -19.50 -2.68
N ARG A 68 -27.41 -19.26 -1.55
CA ARG A 68 -28.74 -19.79 -1.24
C ARG A 68 -29.82 -19.09 -2.06
N ASN A 69 -29.72 -17.77 -2.19
CA ASN A 69 -30.71 -16.90 -2.84
C ASN A 69 -30.11 -16.25 -4.10
N ARG A 70 -29.85 -17.06 -5.13
CA ARG A 70 -29.11 -16.63 -6.33
C ARG A 70 -29.76 -15.47 -7.11
N THR A 71 -31.03 -15.20 -6.88
CA THR A 71 -31.80 -14.15 -7.56
C THR A 71 -31.88 -12.84 -6.77
N GLU A 72 -31.44 -12.80 -5.51
CA GLU A 72 -31.45 -11.58 -4.71
C GLU A 72 -30.37 -10.60 -5.19
N ASN A 73 -30.73 -9.32 -5.23
CA ASN A 73 -29.79 -8.26 -5.60
C ASN A 73 -28.93 -7.80 -4.40
N ALA A 74 -27.83 -7.12 -4.71
CA ALA A 74 -26.89 -6.66 -3.69
C ALA A 74 -27.51 -5.74 -2.62
N THR A 75 -28.51 -4.93 -2.98
CA THR A 75 -29.21 -4.04 -2.04
C THR A 75 -30.09 -4.81 -1.06
N GLN A 76 -30.77 -5.86 -1.53
CA GLN A 76 -31.52 -6.78 -0.66
C GLN A 76 -30.56 -7.49 0.31
N LEU A 77 -29.43 -7.97 -0.19
CA LEU A 77 -28.41 -8.64 0.61
C LEU A 77 -27.77 -7.71 1.65
N GLN A 78 -27.50 -6.45 1.29
CA GLN A 78 -27.00 -5.44 2.20
C GLN A 78 -27.99 -5.14 3.32
N ARG A 79 -29.29 -5.01 3.00
CA ARG A 79 -30.34 -4.81 4.01
C ARG A 79 -30.41 -5.98 4.99
N GLN A 80 -30.36 -7.21 4.47
CA GLN A 80 -30.35 -8.41 5.31
C GLN A 80 -29.11 -8.46 6.22
N LEU A 81 -27.92 -8.11 5.69
CA LEU A 81 -26.70 -8.04 6.48
C LEU A 81 -26.84 -7.04 7.64
N LEU A 82 -27.35 -5.83 7.38
CA LEU A 82 -27.58 -4.80 8.40
C LEU A 82 -28.56 -5.25 9.49
N LEU A 83 -29.56 -6.06 9.18
CA LEU A 83 -30.49 -6.61 10.17
C LEU A 83 -29.86 -7.67 11.07
N VAL A 84 -28.83 -8.37 10.58
CA VAL A 84 -28.17 -9.47 11.31
C VAL A 84 -26.97 -8.98 12.12
N THR A 85 -26.34 -7.88 11.69
CA THR A 85 -25.17 -7.27 12.34
C THR A 85 -25.45 -5.96 13.09
N GLY A 86 -26.69 -5.47 13.02
CA GLY A 86 -27.18 -4.32 13.79
C GLY A 86 -27.49 -4.66 15.25
#